data_AF-A0A124HG78-F1
#
_entry.id   AF-A0A124HG78-F1
#
_cell.length_a   1.000
_cell.length_b   1.000
_cell.length_c   1.000
_cell.angle_alpha   90.00
_cell.angle_beta   90.00
_cell.angle_gamma   90.00
#
_symmetry.space_group_name_H-M   'P 1'
#
loop_
_entity.id
_entity.type
_entity.pdbx_description
1 polymer ?
#
loop_
_entity_poly.entity_id
_entity_poly.type
_entity_poly.pdbx_seq_one_letter_code
_entity_poly.pdbx_strand_id
1 'polypeptide(L)'
;MWDDPVLGEPTDTDRESAAALLQAAERAWDLRAAALTGAGAGGEGQTASVLRGGPAGAGELDPATPPAPPPGPAAHDSTRWEQTLADLVDGRIDSLLFIEFASEGVSLVKAVVDRSGIPRQSDAGSTRWSRVAPLLDPREDIRRFQLAGGIGDVPVVGRAEFDTAVTRWLRGHVPPSCAHTIVLVDRRAGWLLLDRAAALLRTMYTPRAELVPRRATFAPGPRTACRPDTEEAVRGALRTAPLHVDHTLLLARVDRVTGAVHPHPHVLFPAGSRLRHGETATTEITVHGWPSDCAVELPVLDGATTGGAEPVVLSAPRTTLAAFAPARLSFVLRGPGRVELLQAGHEPPNDPAEDGTSRKHRQIPALFEGPLSRIVRPPALDVFFTVEMSGAEPEETAERLAFVRDVIAALARRYGAGDGLRVGVVGHYDHVVREAPYTPLTRLRRTVPAGPAQSALASLADWRPARREQDTVSSLEDALKEVRSVIGRKGGPRHRQAERALLIVARRPPAPPEQRDVVPACPLGADWRTELEALRARGVRVRTRPERNQPYSGKEAGTAQRYAADAWDTLSAAGSFRQDVDTAADVAEALAPEWRWDGPPCRYALAAPLL
;
A
#
# COMPACT_ATOMS: atom_id res chain seq x y z
N MET A 1 -12.03 79.80 -29.01
CA MET A 1 -10.67 80.05 -29.54
C MET A 1 -9.71 79.72 -28.43
N TRP A 2 -9.15 78.53 -28.44
CA TRP A 2 -8.01 78.17 -27.61
C TRP A 2 -6.86 78.06 -28.60
N ASP A 3 -5.85 78.93 -28.45
CA ASP A 3 -4.65 78.93 -29.27
C ASP A 3 -3.94 77.60 -29.09
N ASP A 4 -3.83 76.84 -30.18
CA ASP A 4 -3.01 75.64 -30.24
C ASP A 4 -1.55 76.07 -30.00
N PRO A 5 -0.85 75.56 -28.99
CA PRO A 5 0.53 75.96 -28.74
C PRO A 5 1.40 75.53 -29.93
N VAL A 6 1.81 76.50 -30.74
CA VAL A 6 2.79 76.31 -31.82
C VAL A 6 4.12 75.97 -31.15
N LEU A 7 4.46 74.69 -31.12
CA LEU A 7 5.81 74.24 -30.80
C LEU A 7 6.74 74.83 -31.86
N GLY A 8 7.62 75.76 -31.47
CA GLY A 8 8.65 76.32 -32.35
C GLY A 8 9.62 75.24 -32.86
N GLU A 9 10.50 75.60 -33.79
CA GLU A 9 11.53 74.66 -34.24
C GLU A 9 12.37 74.16 -33.05
N PRO A 10 12.65 72.83 -32.97
CA PRO A 10 13.38 72.26 -31.85
C PRO A 10 14.75 72.92 -31.72
N THR A 11 15.04 73.43 -30.54
CA THR A 11 16.34 74.02 -30.22
C THR A 11 17.41 72.93 -30.12
N ASP A 12 18.69 73.31 -30.18
CA ASP A 12 19.79 72.34 -29.98
C ASP A 12 19.71 71.69 -28.60
N THR A 13 19.27 72.44 -27.57
CA THR A 13 19.00 71.92 -26.23
C THR A 13 17.88 70.87 -26.21
N ASP A 14 16.84 71.04 -27.01
CA ASP A 14 15.75 70.05 -27.13
C ASP A 14 16.24 68.78 -27.82
N ARG A 15 17.10 68.91 -28.84
CA ARG A 15 17.72 67.78 -29.53
C ARG A 15 18.67 67.00 -28.62
N GLU A 16 19.51 67.69 -27.85
CA GLU A 16 20.40 67.08 -26.87
C GLU A 16 19.63 66.37 -25.75
N SER A 17 18.59 67.01 -25.23
CA SER A 17 17.72 66.42 -24.19
C SER A 17 16.98 65.18 -24.70
N ALA A 18 16.43 65.24 -25.91
CA ALA A 18 15.78 64.10 -26.56
C ALA A 18 16.77 62.94 -26.82
N ALA A 19 17.99 63.26 -27.27
CA ALA A 19 19.03 62.26 -27.47
C ALA A 19 19.45 61.57 -26.16
N ALA A 20 19.62 62.33 -25.07
CA ALA A 20 19.95 61.79 -23.75
C ALA A 20 18.82 60.91 -23.20
N LEU A 21 17.56 61.33 -23.35
CA LEU A 21 16.39 60.54 -22.95
C LEU A 21 16.27 59.24 -23.75
N LEU A 22 16.53 59.30 -25.06
CA LEU A 22 16.53 58.12 -25.92
C LEU A 22 17.62 57.13 -25.49
N GLN A 23 18.85 57.60 -25.26
CA GLN A 23 19.96 56.77 -24.78
C GLN A 23 19.66 56.11 -23.43
N ALA A 24 19.06 56.86 -22.49
CA ALA A 24 18.65 56.32 -21.19
C ALA A 24 17.56 55.25 -21.32
N ALA A 25 16.57 55.47 -22.19
CA ALA A 25 15.51 54.51 -22.46
C ALA A 25 16.04 53.23 -23.12
N GLU A 26 16.94 53.37 -24.08
CA GLU A 26 17.65 52.28 -24.75
C GLU A 26 18.45 51.42 -23.76
N ARG A 27 19.22 52.07 -22.89
CA ARG A 27 19.98 51.43 -21.82
C ARG A 27 19.07 50.66 -20.86
N ALA A 28 17.98 51.27 -20.41
CA ALA A 28 17.02 50.63 -19.51
C ALA A 28 16.39 49.38 -20.14
N TRP A 29 16.10 49.43 -21.44
CA TRP A 29 15.55 48.29 -22.18
C TRP A 29 16.53 47.11 -22.26
N ASP A 30 17.80 47.40 -22.55
CA ASP A 30 18.86 46.39 -22.61
C ASP A 30 19.13 45.78 -21.23
N LEU A 31 19.17 46.59 -20.16
CA LEU A 31 19.32 46.11 -18.79
C LEU A 31 18.18 45.17 -18.37
N ARG A 32 16.94 45.48 -18.76
CA ARG A 32 15.78 44.59 -18.54
C ARG A 32 15.95 43.25 -19.26
N ALA A 33 16.36 43.28 -20.52
CA ALA A 33 16.61 42.06 -21.28
C ALA A 33 17.74 41.23 -20.64
N ALA A 34 18.83 41.86 -20.21
CA ALA A 34 19.92 41.20 -19.50
C ALA A 34 19.44 40.55 -18.19
N ALA A 35 18.63 41.25 -17.39
CA ALA A 35 18.05 40.71 -16.15
C ALA A 35 17.17 39.47 -16.42
N LEU A 36 16.38 39.47 -17.50
CA LEU A 36 15.55 38.32 -17.90
C LEU A 36 16.39 37.09 -18.30
N THR A 37 17.56 37.30 -18.90
CA THR A 37 18.47 36.22 -19.30
C THR A 37 19.23 35.57 -18.13
N GLY A 38 19.23 36.18 -16.94
CA GLY A 38 19.80 35.61 -15.73
C GLY A 38 21.33 35.67 -15.68
N ALA A 39 21.94 36.81 -16.01
CA ALA A 39 23.34 37.08 -15.72
C ALA A 39 23.58 37.15 -14.19
N GLY A 40 23.70 36.00 -13.54
CA GLY A 40 24.20 35.91 -12.17
C GLY A 40 25.70 35.56 -12.20
N ALA A 41 26.51 36.36 -11.49
CA ALA A 41 27.86 36.18 -10.92
C ALA A 41 28.98 35.40 -11.67
N GLY A 42 28.71 34.72 -12.78
CA GLY A 42 29.70 33.97 -13.57
C GLY A 42 29.48 34.06 -15.09
N GLY A 43 28.37 34.65 -15.54
CA GLY A 43 28.07 34.92 -16.95
C GLY A 43 28.28 36.38 -17.39
N GLU A 44 28.78 37.23 -16.49
CA GLU A 44 28.88 38.69 -16.67
C GLU A 44 29.74 39.14 -17.86
N GLY A 45 30.60 38.27 -18.40
CA GLY A 45 31.59 38.67 -19.40
C GLY A 45 31.09 38.87 -20.83
N GLN A 46 29.97 38.25 -21.26
CA GLN A 46 29.66 38.17 -22.69
C GLN A 46 28.46 39.00 -23.15
N THR A 47 27.34 39.05 -22.41
CA THR A 47 26.26 40.01 -22.71
C THR A 47 26.69 41.45 -22.41
N ALA A 48 27.59 41.67 -21.47
CA ALA A 48 28.18 42.99 -21.20
C ALA A 48 28.90 43.60 -22.40
N SER A 49 29.44 42.77 -23.30
CA SER A 49 30.14 43.22 -24.52
C SER A 49 29.21 43.82 -25.58
N VAL A 50 27.89 43.58 -25.46
CA VAL A 50 26.89 44.08 -26.39
C VAL A 50 25.93 45.10 -25.77
N LEU A 51 26.03 45.37 -24.47
CA LEU A 51 25.17 46.36 -23.81
C LEU A 51 25.59 47.79 -24.19
N ARG A 52 24.66 48.56 -24.77
CA ARG A 52 24.88 50.00 -25.05
C ARG A 52 25.22 50.73 -23.77
N GLY A 53 26.32 51.47 -23.76
CA GLY A 53 26.82 52.17 -22.57
C GLY A 53 27.69 51.34 -21.63
N GLY A 54 28.09 50.12 -22.01
CA GLY A 54 29.06 49.28 -21.29
C GLY A 54 28.45 48.26 -20.31
N PRO A 55 29.26 47.56 -19.49
CA PRO A 55 28.75 46.60 -18.51
C PRO A 55 27.78 47.24 -17.51
N ALA A 56 26.84 46.47 -16.97
CA ALA A 56 25.93 46.96 -15.93
C ALA A 56 26.71 47.27 -14.64
N GLY A 57 26.46 48.45 -14.07
CA GLY A 57 27.01 48.82 -12.76
C GLY A 57 26.45 47.96 -11.62
N ALA A 58 27.17 47.90 -10.50
CA ALA A 58 26.68 47.21 -9.30
C ALA A 58 25.37 47.86 -8.81
N GLY A 59 24.24 47.14 -8.94
CA GLY A 59 22.89 47.64 -8.62
C GLY A 59 22.04 48.08 -9.82
N GLU A 60 22.57 48.12 -11.05
CA GLU A 60 21.78 48.43 -12.26
C GLU A 60 20.92 47.27 -12.75
N LEU A 61 21.28 46.03 -12.37
CA LEU A 61 20.53 44.82 -12.67
C LEU A 61 19.44 44.52 -11.63
N ASP A 62 19.30 45.35 -10.58
CA ASP A 62 18.16 45.23 -9.69
C ASP A 62 16.90 45.49 -10.53
N PRO A 63 15.94 44.55 -10.56
CA PRO A 63 14.78 44.71 -11.39
C PRO A 63 13.99 45.90 -10.86
N ALA A 64 14.10 47.05 -11.52
CA ALA A 64 13.12 48.12 -11.40
C ALA A 64 11.75 47.43 -11.51
N THR A 65 10.90 47.65 -10.50
CA THR A 65 9.57 47.05 -10.40
C THR A 65 8.94 47.11 -11.79
N PRO A 66 8.63 45.95 -12.41
CA PRO A 66 8.19 45.94 -13.79
C PRO A 66 7.00 46.90 -13.91
N PRO A 67 6.93 47.74 -14.97
CA PRO A 67 5.68 48.40 -15.27
C PRO A 67 4.62 47.31 -15.32
N ALA A 68 3.50 47.54 -14.61
CA ALA A 68 2.44 46.55 -14.50
C ALA A 68 2.18 45.99 -15.90
N PRO A 69 2.25 44.65 -16.09
CA PRO A 69 1.99 44.10 -17.40
C PRO A 69 0.64 44.66 -17.86
N PRO A 70 0.49 45.04 -19.15
CA PRO A 70 -0.85 45.29 -19.70
C PRO A 70 -1.71 44.09 -19.27
N PRO A 71 -2.98 44.30 -18.84
CA PRO A 71 -3.79 43.24 -18.25
C PRO A 71 -3.63 41.99 -19.10
N GLY A 72 -2.93 41.01 -18.54
CA GLY A 72 -2.64 39.78 -19.24
C GLY A 72 -3.96 39.13 -19.66
N PRO A 73 -3.95 38.21 -20.63
CA PRO A 73 -5.12 37.38 -20.87
C PRO A 73 -5.61 36.84 -19.52
N ALA A 74 -6.93 36.89 -19.32
CA ALA A 74 -7.58 36.61 -18.05
C ALA A 74 -6.99 35.33 -17.42
N ALA A 75 -6.79 35.37 -16.11
CA ALA A 75 -6.36 34.22 -15.31
C ALA A 75 -7.04 32.95 -15.83
N HIS A 76 -6.22 31.93 -16.14
CA HIS A 76 -6.63 30.57 -16.51
C HIS A 76 -8.13 30.36 -16.60
N ASP A 77 -8.66 30.24 -17.82
CA ASP A 77 -10.00 29.65 -17.97
C ASP A 77 -9.87 28.15 -17.63
N SER A 78 -9.81 27.87 -16.32
CA SER A 78 -9.67 26.54 -15.75
C SER A 78 -10.79 25.64 -16.26
N THR A 79 -11.97 26.21 -16.50
CA THR A 79 -13.11 25.53 -17.10
C THR A 79 -12.81 25.05 -18.52
N ARG A 80 -12.23 25.89 -19.38
CA ARG A 80 -11.80 25.47 -20.74
C ARG A 80 -10.72 24.41 -20.71
N TRP A 81 -9.75 24.52 -19.81
CA TRP A 81 -8.72 23.50 -19.64
C TRP A 81 -9.32 22.16 -19.17
N GLU A 82 -10.19 22.22 -18.17
CA GLU A 82 -10.88 21.04 -17.64
C GLU A 82 -11.74 20.37 -18.70
N GLN A 83 -12.46 21.14 -19.51
CA GLN A 83 -13.24 20.66 -20.64
C GLN A 83 -12.34 20.05 -21.74
N THR A 84 -11.20 20.67 -22.03
CA THR A 84 -10.25 20.16 -23.03
C THR A 84 -9.69 18.80 -22.63
N LEU A 85 -9.36 18.62 -21.34
CA LEU A 85 -8.94 17.33 -20.81
C LEU A 85 -10.07 16.29 -20.84
N ALA A 86 -11.30 16.68 -20.53
CA ALA A 86 -12.46 15.79 -20.63
C ALA A 86 -12.70 15.36 -22.08
N ASP A 87 -12.66 16.29 -23.03
CA ASP A 87 -12.81 16.01 -24.46
C ASP A 87 -11.72 15.06 -24.98
N LEU A 88 -10.47 15.21 -24.49
CA LEU A 88 -9.38 14.28 -24.80
C LEU A 88 -9.66 12.88 -24.24
N VAL A 89 -10.01 12.78 -22.95
CA VAL A 89 -10.27 11.50 -22.27
C VAL A 89 -11.49 10.78 -22.85
N ASP A 90 -12.53 11.51 -23.24
CA ASP A 90 -13.75 10.96 -23.85
C ASP A 90 -13.57 10.62 -25.35
N GLY A 91 -12.38 10.85 -25.92
CA GLY A 91 -12.10 10.59 -27.33
C GLY A 91 -12.80 11.53 -28.31
N ARG A 92 -13.31 12.68 -27.84
CA ARG A 92 -13.82 13.76 -28.72
C ARG A 92 -12.69 14.50 -29.44
N ILE A 93 -11.47 14.35 -28.93
CA ILE A 93 -10.23 14.83 -29.54
C ILE A 93 -9.22 13.69 -29.53
N ASP A 94 -8.61 13.40 -30.67
CA ASP A 94 -7.62 12.32 -30.77
C ASP A 94 -6.29 12.63 -30.08
N SER A 95 -5.89 13.91 -30.08
CA SER A 95 -4.63 14.35 -29.46
C SER A 95 -4.59 15.85 -29.16
N LEU A 96 -3.82 16.22 -28.13
CA LEU A 96 -3.44 17.60 -27.83
C LEU A 96 -1.99 17.84 -28.21
N LEU A 97 -1.71 19.02 -28.77
CA LEU A 97 -0.35 19.47 -29.07
C LEU A 97 0.01 20.65 -28.16
N PHE A 98 0.91 20.42 -27.22
CA PHE A 98 1.45 21.45 -26.35
C PHE A 98 2.63 22.13 -27.02
N ILE A 99 2.61 23.46 -27.09
CA ILE A 99 3.68 24.26 -27.68
C ILE A 99 4.20 25.24 -26.63
N GLU A 100 5.50 25.19 -26.35
CA GLU A 100 6.20 26.17 -25.51
C GLU A 100 7.24 26.92 -26.34
N PHE A 101 7.20 28.26 -26.30
CA PHE A 101 8.29 29.11 -26.79
C PHE A 101 9.26 29.40 -25.63
N ALA A 102 10.29 28.57 -25.50
CA ALA A 102 11.32 28.71 -24.47
C ALA A 102 12.53 29.52 -24.99
N SER A 103 13.48 29.88 -24.12
CA SER A 103 14.71 30.58 -24.57
C SER A 103 15.63 29.72 -25.45
N GLU A 104 15.55 28.39 -25.32
CA GLU A 104 16.41 27.46 -26.06
C GLU A 104 15.86 27.13 -27.45
N GLY A 105 14.53 27.21 -27.58
CA GLY A 105 13.83 26.80 -28.78
C GLY A 105 12.33 26.71 -28.55
N VAL A 106 11.68 26.05 -29.49
CA VAL A 106 10.26 25.72 -29.43
C VAL A 106 10.11 24.24 -29.12
N SER A 107 9.45 23.93 -28.02
CA SER A 107 9.18 22.56 -27.58
C SER A 107 7.77 22.16 -27.99
N LEU A 108 7.62 20.99 -28.63
CA LEU A 108 6.33 20.38 -28.93
C LEU A 108 6.19 19.08 -28.15
N VAL A 109 5.13 18.97 -27.35
CA VAL A 109 4.77 17.71 -26.68
C VAL A 109 3.39 17.30 -27.14
N LYS A 110 3.24 16.06 -27.62
CA LYS A 110 1.94 15.52 -28.01
C LYS A 110 1.38 14.69 -26.86
N ALA A 111 0.11 14.88 -26.53
CA ALA A 111 -0.63 14.01 -25.64
C ALA A 111 -1.72 13.26 -26.39
N VAL A 112 -1.83 11.96 -26.13
CA VAL A 112 -2.85 11.05 -26.67
C VAL A 112 -3.41 10.23 -25.52
N VAL A 113 -4.61 9.69 -25.68
CA VAL A 113 -5.20 8.76 -24.73
C VAL A 113 -4.92 7.34 -25.17
N ASP A 114 -4.42 6.50 -24.25
CA ASP A 114 -4.27 5.08 -24.53
C ASP A 114 -5.62 4.35 -24.48
N ARG A 115 -5.63 3.06 -24.81
CA ARG A 115 -6.85 2.23 -24.80
C ARG A 115 -7.59 2.19 -23.45
N SER A 116 -6.91 2.59 -22.37
CA SER A 116 -7.40 2.58 -21.00
C SER A 116 -8.01 3.94 -20.59
N GLY A 117 -8.08 4.90 -21.52
CA GLY A 117 -8.53 6.24 -21.19
C GLY A 117 -7.47 7.07 -20.44
N ILE A 118 -6.21 6.63 -20.41
CA ILE A 118 -5.14 7.30 -19.66
C ILE A 118 -4.33 8.20 -20.61
N PRO A 119 -4.22 9.51 -20.32
CA PRO A 119 -3.37 10.40 -21.10
C PRO A 119 -1.89 9.99 -21.03
N ARG A 120 -1.26 9.84 -22.19
CA ARG A 120 0.16 9.60 -22.40
C ARG A 120 0.75 10.77 -23.18
N GLN A 121 1.94 11.20 -22.78
CA GLN A 121 2.70 12.18 -23.54
C GLN A 121 3.81 11.49 -24.34
N SER A 122 4.14 12.06 -25.49
CA SER A 122 5.30 11.71 -26.31
C SER A 122 5.93 13.01 -26.79
N ASP A 123 7.27 13.07 -26.79
CA ASP A 123 7.99 14.17 -27.44
C ASP A 123 7.59 14.22 -28.93
N ALA A 124 7.09 15.38 -29.37
CA ALA A 124 6.72 15.63 -30.76
C ALA A 124 7.81 16.42 -31.51
N GLY A 125 8.94 16.68 -30.83
CA GLY A 125 10.11 17.36 -31.32
C GLY A 125 10.34 18.70 -30.63
N SER A 126 11.58 18.96 -30.24
CA SER A 126 12.05 20.29 -29.88
C SER A 126 12.91 20.88 -31.00
N THR A 127 12.69 22.14 -31.36
CA THR A 127 13.45 22.84 -32.40
C THR A 127 14.16 24.06 -31.82
N ARG A 128 15.49 24.09 -31.93
CA ARG A 128 16.30 25.24 -31.50
C ARG A 128 15.98 26.50 -32.29
N TRP A 129 16.06 27.66 -31.65
CA TRP A 129 15.82 28.95 -32.31
C TRP A 129 16.69 29.22 -33.54
N SER A 130 17.92 28.70 -33.58
CA SER A 130 18.79 28.82 -34.75
C SER A 130 18.22 28.18 -36.03
N ARG A 131 17.30 27.22 -35.88
CA ARG A 131 16.56 26.61 -37.01
C ARG A 131 15.22 27.30 -37.28
N VAL A 132 14.57 27.82 -36.24
CA VAL A 132 13.25 28.50 -36.36
C VAL A 132 13.41 29.90 -36.95
N ALA A 133 14.35 30.68 -36.42
CA ALA A 133 14.65 32.04 -36.82
C ALA A 133 16.17 32.20 -37.00
N PRO A 134 16.73 31.78 -38.17
CA PRO A 134 18.17 31.85 -38.46
C PRO A 134 18.76 33.27 -38.46
N LEU A 135 17.90 34.30 -38.42
CA LEU A 135 18.28 35.71 -38.31
C LEU A 135 18.73 36.12 -36.91
N LEU A 136 18.48 35.29 -35.88
CA LEU A 136 19.00 35.49 -34.54
C LEU A 136 20.50 35.15 -34.50
N ASP A 137 21.22 35.76 -33.56
CA ASP A 137 22.64 35.51 -33.42
C ASP A 137 22.93 33.99 -33.20
N PRO A 138 23.97 33.42 -33.84
CA PRO A 138 24.34 32.03 -33.61
C PRO A 138 24.78 31.75 -32.18
N ARG A 139 25.33 32.75 -31.47
CA ARG A 139 25.76 32.64 -30.08
C ARG A 139 24.55 32.64 -29.14
N GLU A 140 24.55 31.69 -28.20
CA GLU A 140 23.38 31.40 -27.36
C GLU A 140 23.05 32.52 -26.37
N ASP A 141 24.07 33.14 -25.78
CA ASP A 141 24.00 34.27 -24.88
C ASP A 141 23.37 35.51 -25.56
N ILE A 142 23.89 35.89 -26.73
CA ILE A 142 23.37 37.03 -27.50
C ILE A 142 21.97 36.74 -28.03
N ARG A 143 21.71 35.51 -28.50
CA ARG A 143 20.37 35.09 -28.94
C ARG A 143 19.34 35.17 -27.81
N ARG A 144 19.68 34.72 -26.60
CA ARG A 144 18.79 34.84 -25.44
C ARG A 144 18.50 36.30 -25.12
N PHE A 145 19.51 37.17 -25.21
CA PHE A 145 19.36 38.61 -25.03
C PHE A 145 18.42 39.23 -26.08
N GLN A 146 18.61 38.89 -27.36
CA GLN A 146 17.72 39.30 -28.46
C GLN A 146 16.29 38.80 -28.27
N LEU A 147 16.10 37.55 -27.85
CA LEU A 147 14.78 36.96 -27.57
C LEU A 147 14.05 37.66 -26.42
N ALA A 148 14.79 38.13 -25.42
CA ALA A 148 14.24 38.96 -24.34
C ALA A 148 13.87 40.38 -24.79
N GLY A 149 14.28 40.80 -25.99
CA GLY A 149 14.00 42.11 -26.58
C GLY A 149 15.17 43.10 -26.50
N GLY A 150 16.34 42.65 -26.07
CA GLY A 150 17.57 43.45 -26.05
C GLY A 150 18.11 43.66 -27.46
N ILE A 151 18.57 44.87 -27.75
CA ILE A 151 19.16 45.20 -29.04
C ILE A 151 20.67 45.34 -28.87
N GLY A 152 21.09 46.10 -27.85
CA GLY A 152 22.51 46.36 -27.63
C GLY A 152 23.17 47.03 -28.85
N ASP A 153 24.45 46.74 -29.03
CA ASP A 153 25.23 47.11 -30.23
C ASP A 153 25.14 46.05 -31.36
N VAL A 154 24.20 45.10 -31.24
CA VAL A 154 24.03 43.98 -32.18
C VAL A 154 23.06 44.40 -33.29
N PRO A 155 23.20 43.88 -34.53
CA PRO A 155 22.22 44.11 -35.58
C PRO A 155 20.78 43.83 -35.12
N VAL A 156 19.88 44.78 -35.38
CA VAL A 156 18.48 44.69 -34.97
C VAL A 156 17.81 43.53 -35.71
N VAL A 157 17.22 42.61 -34.95
CA VAL A 157 16.35 41.58 -35.50
C VAL A 157 15.07 42.24 -35.99
N GLY A 158 14.92 42.32 -37.31
CA GLY A 158 13.74 42.89 -37.92
C GLY A 158 12.48 42.08 -37.57
N ARG A 159 11.45 42.77 -37.10
CA ARG A 159 10.22 42.14 -36.57
C ARG A 159 9.47 41.38 -37.67
N ALA A 160 9.45 41.91 -38.89
CA ALA A 160 8.78 41.28 -40.02
C ALA A 160 9.48 39.98 -40.46
N GLU A 161 10.82 39.95 -40.46
CA GLU A 161 11.58 38.74 -40.76
C GLU A 161 11.38 37.68 -39.67
N PHE A 162 11.41 38.07 -38.39
CA PHE A 162 11.12 37.17 -37.28
C PHE A 162 9.72 36.55 -37.40
N ASP A 163 8.71 37.37 -37.64
CA ASP A 163 7.32 36.90 -37.78
C ASP A 163 7.17 35.95 -38.96
N THR A 164 7.81 36.26 -40.08
CA THR A 164 7.82 35.41 -41.28
C THR A 164 8.49 34.06 -40.99
N ALA A 165 9.60 34.06 -40.26
CA ALA A 165 10.34 32.85 -39.90
C ALA A 165 9.52 31.95 -38.97
N VAL A 166 8.95 32.50 -37.89
CA VAL A 166 8.10 31.77 -36.95
C VAL A 166 6.84 31.25 -37.64
N THR A 167 6.17 32.08 -38.45
CA THR A 167 4.97 31.69 -39.22
C THR A 167 5.27 30.53 -40.17
N ARG A 168 6.40 30.60 -40.89
CA ARG A 168 6.84 29.52 -41.79
C ARG A 168 7.10 28.23 -41.01
N TRP A 169 7.79 28.33 -39.88
CA TRP A 169 8.07 27.17 -39.03
C TRP A 169 6.77 26.55 -38.51
N LEU A 170 5.84 27.36 -38.00
CA LEU A 170 4.54 26.92 -37.49
C LEU A 170 3.71 26.19 -38.56
N ARG A 171 3.72 26.64 -39.81
CA ARG A 171 3.02 25.95 -40.92
C ARG A 171 3.67 24.61 -41.28
N GLY A 172 4.98 24.49 -41.11
CA GLY A 172 5.73 23.29 -41.46
C GLY A 172 5.72 22.20 -40.38
N HIS A 173 5.57 22.58 -39.11
CA HIS A 173 5.79 21.66 -37.97
C HIS A 173 4.53 21.38 -37.15
N VAL A 174 3.47 22.18 -37.28
CA VAL A 174 2.16 21.87 -36.68
C VAL A 174 1.38 20.99 -37.65
N PRO A 175 1.08 19.72 -37.31
CA PRO A 175 0.28 18.86 -38.18
C PRO A 175 -1.12 19.47 -38.39
N PRO A 176 -1.68 19.45 -39.60
CA PRO A 176 -3.03 19.98 -39.86
C PRO A 176 -4.11 19.35 -38.96
N SER A 177 -3.94 18.07 -38.59
CA SER A 177 -4.83 17.35 -37.67
C SER A 177 -4.88 17.94 -36.26
N CYS A 178 -3.85 18.70 -35.85
CA CYS A 178 -3.74 19.29 -34.52
C CYS A 178 -4.09 20.79 -34.50
N ALA A 179 -4.46 21.40 -35.64
CA ALA A 179 -4.66 22.84 -35.75
C ALA A 179 -5.71 23.39 -34.77
N HIS A 180 -6.69 22.58 -34.37
CA HIS A 180 -7.77 22.95 -33.43
C HIS A 180 -7.61 22.32 -32.03
N THR A 181 -6.46 21.74 -31.74
CA THR A 181 -6.18 21.00 -30.50
C THR A 181 -4.88 21.47 -29.82
N ILE A 182 -4.43 22.66 -30.19
CA ILE A 182 -3.21 23.28 -29.67
C ILE A 182 -3.46 23.84 -28.26
N VAL A 183 -2.50 23.56 -27.38
CA VAL A 183 -2.39 24.15 -26.04
C VAL A 183 -1.10 24.95 -25.97
N LEU A 184 -1.19 26.24 -25.69
CA LEU A 184 -0.01 27.09 -25.52
C LEU A 184 0.48 26.99 -24.08
N VAL A 185 1.76 26.70 -23.87
CA VAL A 185 2.41 26.75 -22.55
C VAL A 185 3.20 28.06 -22.45
N ASP A 186 2.66 29.03 -21.72
CA ASP A 186 3.21 30.37 -21.56
C ASP A 186 3.90 30.51 -20.18
N ARG A 187 5.20 30.20 -20.13
CA ARG A 187 6.02 30.26 -18.91
C ARG A 187 6.80 31.57 -18.72
N ARG A 188 6.95 32.37 -19.78
CA ARG A 188 7.96 33.44 -19.83
C ARG A 188 7.39 34.78 -20.29
N ALA A 189 6.31 35.21 -19.65
CA ALA A 189 5.78 36.56 -19.82
C ALA A 189 6.88 37.62 -19.67
N GLY A 190 6.95 38.55 -20.62
CA GLY A 190 7.89 39.67 -20.62
C GLY A 190 9.13 39.48 -21.51
N TRP A 191 9.29 38.33 -22.16
CA TRP A 191 10.28 38.12 -23.21
C TRP A 191 9.70 38.56 -24.55
N LEU A 192 10.15 39.71 -25.07
CA LEU A 192 9.46 40.40 -26.17
C LEU A 192 9.25 39.52 -27.42
N LEU A 193 10.28 38.79 -27.88
CA LEU A 193 10.15 37.97 -29.09
C LEU A 193 9.45 36.63 -28.82
N LEU A 194 9.52 36.09 -27.60
CA LEU A 194 8.76 34.89 -27.22
C LEU A 194 7.26 35.21 -27.10
N ASP A 195 6.93 36.33 -26.47
CA ASP A 195 5.55 36.85 -26.38
C ASP A 195 4.99 37.12 -27.79
N ARG A 196 5.83 37.63 -28.70
CA ARG A 196 5.48 37.82 -30.11
C ARG A 196 5.24 36.50 -30.84
N ALA A 197 6.09 35.50 -30.64
CA ALA A 197 5.89 34.17 -31.22
C ALA A 197 4.60 33.52 -30.71
N ALA A 198 4.29 33.66 -29.42
CA ALA A 198 3.03 33.23 -28.82
C ALA A 198 1.83 33.98 -29.43
N ALA A 199 1.94 35.30 -29.66
CA ALA A 199 0.90 36.08 -30.34
C ALA A 199 0.66 35.60 -31.78
N LEU A 200 1.71 35.27 -32.54
CA LEU A 200 1.58 34.70 -33.88
C LEU A 200 0.85 33.35 -33.85
N LEU A 201 1.17 32.48 -32.89
CA LEU A 201 0.45 31.22 -32.69
C LEU A 201 -1.04 31.47 -32.43
N ARG A 202 -1.37 32.44 -31.55
CA ARG A 202 -2.76 32.84 -31.24
C ARG A 202 -3.52 33.29 -32.49
N THR A 203 -2.87 34.09 -33.34
CA THR A 203 -3.45 34.56 -34.62
C THR A 203 -3.66 33.42 -35.62
N MET A 204 -2.78 32.42 -35.65
CA MET A 204 -2.83 31.35 -36.65
C MET A 204 -3.79 30.21 -36.31
N TYR A 205 -3.90 29.79 -35.05
CA TYR A 205 -4.56 28.52 -34.70
C TYR A 205 -5.65 28.62 -33.62
N THR A 206 -5.84 29.77 -32.96
CA THR A 206 -6.77 29.93 -31.82
C THR A 206 -6.63 28.80 -30.78
N PRO A 207 -5.62 28.87 -29.89
CA PRO A 207 -5.37 27.85 -28.87
C PRO A 207 -6.62 27.50 -28.07
N ARG A 208 -6.83 26.19 -27.84
CA ARG A 208 -8.00 25.69 -27.11
C ARG A 208 -7.90 26.00 -25.61
N ALA A 209 -6.68 26.00 -25.09
CA ALA A 209 -6.33 26.40 -23.74
C ALA A 209 -4.92 27.01 -23.71
N GLU A 210 -4.65 27.83 -22.69
CA GLU A 210 -3.32 28.36 -22.41
C GLU A 210 -2.93 27.98 -20.97
N LEU A 211 -1.75 27.38 -20.81
CA LEU A 211 -1.19 26.98 -19.53
C LEU A 211 -0.08 27.95 -19.12
N VAL A 212 -0.20 28.51 -17.93
CA VAL A 212 0.71 29.45 -17.30
C VAL A 212 1.11 28.76 -16.02
N PRO A 213 2.20 27.99 -16.03
CA PRO A 213 2.66 27.28 -14.84
C PRO A 213 2.87 28.29 -13.73
N ARG A 214 2.17 28.13 -12.60
CA ARG A 214 2.42 28.96 -11.41
C ARG A 214 3.90 28.83 -11.07
N ARG A 215 4.60 29.96 -10.92
CA ARG A 215 5.93 29.97 -10.29
C ARG A 215 5.79 29.21 -8.97
N ALA A 216 6.45 28.07 -8.84
CA ALA A 216 6.54 27.39 -7.57
C ALA A 216 7.08 28.41 -6.57
N THR A 217 6.30 28.72 -5.53
CA THR A 217 6.75 29.41 -4.34
C THR A 217 7.78 28.49 -3.67
N PHE A 218 9.01 28.54 -4.16
CA PHE A 218 10.13 27.85 -3.55
C PHE A 218 10.41 28.51 -2.21
N ALA A 219 10.28 27.72 -1.13
CA ALA A 219 11.00 28.00 0.10
C ALA A 219 12.51 28.10 -0.23
N PRO A 220 13.26 28.98 0.43
CA PRO A 220 14.67 29.21 0.10
C PRO A 220 15.53 28.02 0.55
N GLY A 221 15.62 27.00 -0.30
CA GLY A 221 16.58 25.91 -0.21
C GLY A 221 17.79 26.14 -1.13
N PRO A 222 18.90 25.41 -0.93
CA PRO A 222 20.15 25.63 -1.67
C PRO A 222 19.93 25.49 -3.18
N ARG A 223 20.32 26.55 -3.91
CA ARG A 223 20.06 26.80 -5.35
C ARG A 223 20.74 25.77 -6.26
N THR A 224 20.15 24.59 -6.36
CA THR A 224 20.38 23.61 -7.44
C THR A 224 19.05 23.18 -8.09
N ALA A 225 18.11 24.13 -8.19
CA ALA A 225 16.80 23.88 -8.77
C ALA A 225 16.90 23.77 -10.29
N CYS A 226 16.96 22.52 -10.80
CA CYS A 226 16.61 22.20 -12.18
C CYS A 226 15.27 22.87 -12.50
N ARG A 227 15.29 23.76 -13.49
CA ARG A 227 14.10 24.43 -14.00
C ARG A 227 13.18 23.35 -14.60
N PRO A 228 11.88 23.27 -14.25
CA PRO A 228 11.03 22.19 -14.74
C PRO A 228 10.93 22.22 -16.26
N ASP A 229 11.22 21.10 -16.91
CA ASP A 229 11.19 20.93 -18.38
C ASP A 229 9.74 21.05 -18.91
N THR A 230 9.53 21.42 -20.18
CA THR A 230 8.20 21.51 -20.82
C THR A 230 7.40 20.23 -20.57
N GLU A 231 8.06 19.09 -20.72
CA GLU A 231 7.49 17.76 -20.47
C GLU A 231 6.93 17.59 -19.06
N GLU A 232 7.56 18.19 -18.06
CA GLU A 232 7.12 18.10 -16.66
C GLU A 232 5.87 18.93 -16.40
N ALA A 233 5.76 20.14 -16.99
CA ALA A 233 4.51 20.90 -16.89
C ALA A 233 3.37 20.20 -17.62
N VAL A 234 3.63 19.61 -18.80
CA VAL A 234 2.61 18.84 -19.52
C VAL A 234 2.19 17.63 -18.69
N ARG A 235 3.13 16.89 -18.10
CA ARG A 235 2.84 15.76 -17.20
C ARG A 235 1.99 16.21 -16.00
N GLY A 236 2.35 17.33 -15.38
CA GLY A 236 1.62 17.92 -14.26
C GLY A 236 0.22 18.42 -14.63
N ALA A 237 0.01 18.86 -15.88
CA ALA A 237 -1.28 19.26 -16.39
C ALA A 237 -2.16 18.05 -16.75
N LEU A 238 -1.62 17.04 -17.43
CA LEU A 238 -2.34 15.81 -17.78
C LEU A 238 -2.77 15.01 -16.54
N ARG A 239 -2.04 15.14 -15.41
CA ARG A 239 -2.41 14.58 -14.11
C ARG A 239 -3.79 15.04 -13.61
N THR A 240 -4.27 16.21 -14.05
CA THR A 240 -5.59 16.74 -13.65
C THR A 240 -6.72 16.29 -14.58
N ALA A 241 -6.47 15.36 -15.49
CA ALA A 241 -7.51 14.77 -16.33
C ALA A 241 -8.45 13.89 -15.50
N PRO A 242 -9.74 13.83 -15.84
CA PRO A 242 -10.67 12.95 -15.16
C PRO A 242 -10.35 11.49 -15.44
N LEU A 243 -10.69 10.60 -14.51
CA LEU A 243 -10.60 9.15 -14.77
C LEU A 243 -11.67 8.73 -15.78
N HIS A 244 -11.27 8.08 -16.88
CA HIS A 244 -12.23 7.55 -17.86
C HIS A 244 -13.05 6.39 -17.30
N VAL A 245 -12.39 5.51 -16.55
CA VAL A 245 -12.96 4.29 -15.96
C VAL A 245 -12.61 4.17 -14.48
N ASP A 246 -13.41 3.42 -13.73
CA ASP A 246 -13.18 3.10 -12.33
C ASP A 246 -11.79 2.49 -12.13
N HIS A 247 -10.99 3.00 -11.21
CA HIS A 247 -9.78 2.31 -10.78
C HIS A 247 -10.16 1.31 -9.69
N THR A 248 -10.04 0.02 -10.00
CA THR A 248 -10.64 -1.06 -9.21
C THR A 248 -9.55 -1.97 -8.65
N LEU A 249 -9.60 -2.25 -7.35
CA LEU A 249 -8.78 -3.28 -6.73
C LEU A 249 -9.43 -4.64 -6.92
N LEU A 250 -8.66 -5.62 -7.39
CA LEU A 250 -9.10 -7.01 -7.46
C LEU A 250 -8.82 -7.74 -6.14
N LEU A 251 -9.88 -8.23 -5.51
CA LEU A 251 -9.85 -9.02 -4.28
C LEU A 251 -10.42 -10.42 -4.53
N ALA A 252 -10.28 -11.31 -3.55
CA ALA A 252 -10.94 -12.61 -3.53
C ALA A 252 -12.17 -12.57 -2.61
N ARG A 253 -13.23 -13.27 -3.00
CA ARG A 253 -14.40 -13.53 -2.16
C ARG A 253 -14.70 -15.02 -2.15
N VAL A 254 -14.94 -15.56 -0.96
CA VAL A 254 -15.25 -16.98 -0.77
C VAL A 254 -16.75 -17.16 -0.60
N ASP A 255 -17.34 -18.06 -1.37
CA ASP A 255 -18.68 -18.57 -1.10
C ASP A 255 -18.65 -19.39 0.20
N ARG A 256 -19.43 -18.97 1.20
CA ARG A 256 -19.40 -19.59 2.54
C ARG A 256 -19.96 -21.02 2.59
N VAL A 257 -20.78 -21.41 1.61
CA VAL A 257 -21.42 -22.72 1.51
C VAL A 257 -20.52 -23.67 0.74
N THR A 258 -20.10 -23.26 -0.46
CA THR A 258 -19.33 -24.11 -1.35
C THR A 258 -17.83 -24.03 -1.05
N GLY A 259 -17.32 -22.91 -0.55
CA GLY A 259 -15.89 -22.64 -0.42
C GLY A 259 -15.24 -22.22 -1.74
N ALA A 260 -16.01 -22.02 -2.81
CA ALA A 260 -15.49 -21.54 -4.08
C ALA A 260 -14.95 -20.11 -3.93
N VAL A 261 -13.77 -19.86 -4.50
CA VAL A 261 -13.14 -18.53 -4.51
C VAL A 261 -13.46 -17.84 -5.83
N HIS A 262 -13.98 -16.62 -5.74
CA HIS A 262 -14.35 -15.80 -6.88
C HIS A 262 -13.60 -14.46 -6.86
N PRO A 263 -13.28 -13.89 -8.03
CA PRO A 263 -12.79 -12.53 -8.12
C PRO A 263 -13.87 -11.55 -7.61
N HIS A 264 -13.44 -10.55 -6.86
CA HIS A 264 -14.29 -9.51 -6.32
C HIS A 264 -13.69 -8.13 -6.63
N PRO A 265 -14.28 -7.38 -7.58
CA PRO A 265 -13.85 -6.01 -7.86
C PRO A 265 -14.30 -5.07 -6.74
N HIS A 266 -13.38 -4.24 -6.24
CA HIS A 266 -13.63 -3.18 -5.28
C HIS A 266 -13.17 -1.84 -5.85
N VAL A 267 -14.11 -0.91 -6.09
CA VAL A 267 -13.80 0.40 -6.67
C VAL A 267 -13.02 1.25 -5.66
N LEU A 268 -11.78 1.62 -6.00
CA LEU A 268 -10.95 2.52 -5.19
C LEU A 268 -11.26 3.98 -5.52
N PHE A 269 -11.30 4.30 -6.82
CA PHE A 269 -11.59 5.64 -7.33
C PHE A 269 -12.57 5.55 -8.51
N PRO A 270 -13.74 6.18 -8.43
CA PRO A 270 -14.74 6.08 -9.48
C PRO A 270 -14.36 6.88 -10.73
N ALA A 271 -14.88 6.47 -11.88
CA ALA A 271 -14.83 7.22 -13.13
C ALA A 271 -15.36 8.66 -12.93
N GLY A 272 -14.79 9.60 -13.65
CA GLY A 272 -15.05 11.04 -13.50
C GLY A 272 -14.29 11.71 -12.35
N SER A 273 -13.65 10.96 -11.44
CA SER A 273 -12.80 11.53 -10.40
C SER A 273 -11.69 12.40 -11.01
N ARG A 274 -11.44 13.57 -10.41
CA ARG A 274 -10.47 14.56 -10.88
C ARG A 274 -9.63 15.06 -9.72
N LEU A 275 -8.33 15.21 -9.96
CA LEU A 275 -7.39 15.84 -9.04
C LEU A 275 -7.16 17.31 -9.41
N ARG A 276 -7.02 18.19 -8.42
CA ARG A 276 -6.47 19.53 -8.65
C ARG A 276 -4.95 19.47 -8.82
N HIS A 277 -4.36 20.57 -9.29
CA HIS A 277 -2.92 20.66 -9.44
C HIS A 277 -2.21 20.45 -8.09
N GLY A 278 -1.27 19.50 -8.04
CA GLY A 278 -0.55 19.11 -6.82
C GLY A 278 -1.32 18.19 -5.86
N GLU A 279 -2.63 18.03 -6.03
CA GLU A 279 -3.49 17.25 -5.12
C GLU A 279 -3.37 15.74 -5.36
N THR A 280 -3.48 14.96 -4.29
CA THR A 280 -3.65 13.50 -4.34
C THR A 280 -4.95 13.11 -3.65
N ALA A 281 -5.60 12.05 -4.11
CA ALA A 281 -6.78 11.49 -3.43
C ALA A 281 -6.41 10.17 -2.75
N THR A 282 -6.86 9.96 -1.52
CA THR A 282 -6.57 8.74 -0.74
C THR A 282 -7.87 8.01 -0.45
N THR A 283 -7.86 6.69 -0.59
CA THR A 283 -8.94 5.80 -0.16
C THR A 283 -8.40 4.74 0.79
N GLU A 284 -9.16 4.40 1.81
CA GLU A 284 -8.82 3.36 2.77
C GLU A 284 -9.75 2.18 2.64
N ILE A 285 -9.19 0.97 2.64
CA ILE A 285 -9.96 -0.26 2.59
C ILE A 285 -9.49 -1.23 3.67
N THR A 286 -10.38 -2.12 4.09
CA THR A 286 -10.01 -3.26 4.95
C THR A 286 -10.03 -4.52 4.11
N VAL A 287 -8.93 -5.27 4.15
CA VAL A 287 -8.80 -6.59 3.53
C VAL A 287 -8.49 -7.63 4.60
N HIS A 288 -8.65 -8.91 4.28
CA HIS A 288 -8.44 -10.01 5.23
C HIS A 288 -7.43 -11.02 4.70
N GLY A 289 -6.64 -11.59 5.61
CA GLY A 289 -5.69 -12.67 5.32
C GLY A 289 -6.36 -14.04 5.15
N TRP A 290 -5.68 -14.94 4.45
CA TRP A 290 -6.06 -16.36 4.32
C TRP A 290 -5.84 -17.13 5.64
N PRO A 291 -6.18 -18.43 5.73
CA PRO A 291 -5.93 -19.24 6.93
C PRO A 291 -4.48 -19.43 7.35
N SER A 292 -3.54 -19.00 6.52
CA SER A 292 -2.10 -19.03 6.77
C SER A 292 -1.51 -17.67 6.44
N ASP A 293 -0.43 -17.31 7.10
CA ASP A 293 0.36 -16.13 6.74
C ASP A 293 0.83 -16.25 5.29
N CYS A 294 0.54 -15.25 4.48
CA CYS A 294 0.87 -15.29 3.07
C CYS A 294 1.12 -13.89 2.49
N ALA A 295 2.03 -13.86 1.52
CA ALA A 295 2.19 -12.72 0.64
C ALA A 295 1.04 -12.68 -0.36
N VAL A 296 0.27 -11.60 -0.32
CA VAL A 296 -0.86 -11.36 -1.23
C VAL A 296 -0.48 -10.32 -2.29
N GLU A 297 -1.04 -10.47 -3.48
CA GLU A 297 -1.00 -9.49 -4.55
C GLU A 297 -2.29 -8.66 -4.52
N LEU A 298 -2.16 -7.35 -4.79
CA LEU A 298 -3.26 -6.39 -4.76
C LEU A 298 -3.36 -5.67 -6.12
N PRO A 299 -3.84 -6.34 -7.19
CA PRO A 299 -3.87 -5.75 -8.53
C PRO A 299 -4.89 -4.62 -8.62
N VAL A 300 -4.44 -3.44 -9.03
CA VAL A 300 -5.31 -2.32 -9.39
C VAL A 300 -5.48 -2.33 -10.90
N LEU A 301 -6.73 -2.37 -11.34
CA LEU A 301 -7.17 -2.47 -12.73
C LEU A 301 -7.80 -1.15 -13.18
N ASP A 302 -7.75 -0.88 -14.47
CA ASP A 302 -8.61 0.12 -15.13
C ASP A 302 -9.95 -0.53 -15.55
N GLY A 303 -11.02 -0.08 -14.93
CA GLY A 303 -12.38 -0.52 -15.20
C GLY A 303 -12.75 -1.86 -14.56
N ALA A 304 -14.03 -2.20 -14.75
CA ALA A 304 -14.61 -3.44 -14.26
C ALA A 304 -14.32 -4.60 -15.21
N THR A 305 -14.14 -5.79 -14.66
CA THR A 305 -13.85 -7.04 -15.39
C THR A 305 -15.05 -7.58 -16.18
N THR A 306 -16.19 -6.89 -16.14
CA THR A 306 -17.50 -7.40 -16.61
C THR A 306 -17.95 -6.80 -17.96
N GLY A 307 -17.04 -6.18 -18.72
CA GLY A 307 -17.38 -5.31 -19.86
C GLY A 307 -16.88 -5.70 -21.26
N GLY A 308 -16.43 -6.95 -21.49
CA GLY A 308 -15.98 -7.44 -22.82
C GLY A 308 -14.61 -6.91 -23.29
N ALA A 309 -14.15 -5.76 -22.80
CA ALA A 309 -12.77 -5.32 -22.90
C ALA A 309 -11.91 -5.96 -21.80
N GLU A 310 -10.72 -6.46 -22.15
CA GLU A 310 -9.78 -6.98 -21.15
C GLU A 310 -9.28 -5.83 -20.26
N PRO A 311 -9.46 -5.93 -18.92
CA PRO A 311 -8.90 -4.93 -18.02
C PRO A 311 -7.36 -4.97 -18.10
N VAL A 312 -6.74 -3.83 -17.84
CA VAL A 312 -5.29 -3.59 -17.79
C VAL A 312 -4.85 -3.38 -16.34
N VAL A 313 -3.79 -4.08 -15.93
CA VAL A 313 -3.19 -3.90 -14.61
C VAL A 313 -2.39 -2.60 -14.61
N LEU A 314 -2.83 -1.65 -13.80
CA LEU A 314 -2.16 -0.38 -13.55
C LEU A 314 -0.97 -0.55 -12.60
N SER A 315 -1.20 -1.28 -11.51
CA SER A 315 -0.21 -1.65 -10.50
C SER A 315 -0.60 -2.97 -9.82
N ALA A 316 0.38 -3.70 -9.25
CA ALA A 316 0.12 -4.93 -8.49
C ALA A 316 1.02 -4.99 -7.25
N PRO A 317 0.84 -4.08 -6.27
CA PRO A 317 1.58 -4.10 -5.02
C PRO A 317 1.43 -5.45 -4.30
N ARG A 318 2.45 -5.79 -3.51
CA ARG A 318 2.47 -6.97 -2.65
C ARG A 318 2.56 -6.56 -1.20
N THR A 319 1.89 -7.31 -0.33
CA THR A 319 1.98 -7.17 1.12
C THR A 319 1.80 -8.53 1.79
N THR A 320 2.20 -8.66 3.05
CA THR A 320 1.98 -9.87 3.85
C THR A 320 0.81 -9.65 4.77
N LEU A 321 -0.15 -10.57 4.78
CA LEU A 321 -1.27 -10.56 5.71
C LEU A 321 -1.14 -11.71 6.70
N ALA A 322 -1.36 -11.42 7.98
CA ALA A 322 -1.42 -12.43 9.03
C ALA A 322 -2.71 -13.26 8.88
N ALA A 323 -2.63 -14.53 9.30
CA ALA A 323 -3.70 -15.50 9.15
C ALA A 323 -5.01 -15.00 9.78
N PHE A 324 -6.10 -15.01 9.01
CA PHE A 324 -7.44 -14.53 9.39
C PHE A 324 -7.54 -13.06 9.85
N ALA A 325 -6.43 -12.31 9.84
CA ALA A 325 -6.39 -10.97 10.40
C ALA A 325 -6.92 -9.94 9.38
N PRO A 326 -7.67 -8.93 9.85
CA PRO A 326 -7.94 -7.75 9.04
C PRO A 326 -6.68 -6.87 8.92
N ALA A 327 -6.49 -6.24 7.77
CA ALA A 327 -5.49 -5.20 7.54
C ALA A 327 -6.14 -4.00 6.85
N ARG A 328 -5.86 -2.80 7.37
CA ARG A 328 -6.27 -1.54 6.75
C ARG A 328 -5.17 -1.08 5.79
N LEU A 329 -5.54 -0.83 4.54
CA LEU A 329 -4.65 -0.44 3.46
C LEU A 329 -5.11 0.89 2.89
N SER A 330 -4.16 1.79 2.62
CA SER A 330 -4.44 3.12 2.06
C SER A 330 -3.86 3.22 0.66
N PHE A 331 -4.70 3.52 -0.33
CA PHE A 331 -4.30 3.71 -1.72
C PHE A 331 -4.37 5.18 -2.09
N VAL A 332 -3.37 5.66 -2.83
CA VAL A 332 -3.27 7.07 -3.26
C VAL A 332 -3.33 7.16 -4.77
N LEU A 333 -4.28 7.92 -5.28
CA LEU A 333 -4.35 8.35 -6.66
C LEU A 333 -3.47 9.60 -6.84
N ARG A 334 -2.43 9.46 -7.66
CA ARG A 334 -1.58 10.58 -8.08
C ARG A 334 -1.92 11.12 -9.47
N GLY A 335 -2.83 10.48 -10.19
CA GLY A 335 -3.28 10.86 -11.52
C GLY A 335 -3.83 9.64 -12.27
N PRO A 336 -4.40 9.85 -13.47
CA PRO A 336 -4.91 8.74 -14.28
C PRO A 336 -3.86 7.65 -14.48
N GLY A 337 -4.19 6.40 -14.13
CA GLY A 337 -3.29 5.26 -14.25
C GLY A 337 -2.14 5.21 -13.24
N ARG A 338 -2.14 6.05 -12.20
CA ARG A 338 -1.11 6.11 -11.14
C ARG A 338 -1.73 5.97 -9.76
N VAL A 339 -1.82 4.72 -9.29
CA VAL A 339 -2.30 4.36 -7.95
C VAL A 339 -1.19 3.64 -7.19
N GLU A 340 -0.87 4.16 -6.01
CA GLU A 340 0.16 3.64 -5.11
C GLU A 340 -0.45 3.14 -3.81
N LEU A 341 0.12 2.08 -3.22
CA LEU A 341 -0.21 1.63 -1.88
C LEU A 341 0.72 2.32 -0.88
N LEU A 342 0.17 3.04 0.09
CA LEU A 342 0.93 3.57 1.22
C LEU A 342 1.18 2.46 2.23
N GLN A 343 2.45 2.13 2.48
CA GLN A 343 2.83 1.26 3.58
C GLN A 343 2.89 2.07 4.88
N ALA A 344 2.26 1.58 5.94
CA ALA A 344 2.31 2.22 7.25
C ALA A 344 3.77 2.34 7.73
N GLY A 345 4.24 3.57 7.97
CA GLY A 345 5.62 3.85 8.42
C GLY A 345 6.57 4.37 7.34
N HIS A 346 6.10 4.62 6.11
CA HIS A 346 6.86 5.41 5.13
C HIS A 346 6.08 6.69 4.80
N GLU A 347 6.68 7.84 5.10
CA GLU A 347 6.26 9.10 4.50
C GLU A 347 6.33 8.97 2.97
N PRO A 348 5.39 9.59 2.23
CA PRO A 348 5.44 9.57 0.78
C PRO A 348 6.77 10.21 0.32
N PRO A 349 7.57 9.53 -0.51
CA PRO A 349 8.76 10.17 -1.08
C PRO A 349 8.33 11.39 -1.89
N ASN A 350 8.91 12.54 -1.53
CA ASN A 350 8.94 13.72 -2.39
C ASN A 350 9.95 13.44 -3.50
N ASP A 351 9.43 12.91 -4.61
CA ASP A 351 9.94 12.91 -6.00
C ASP A 351 9.88 11.54 -6.68
N PRO A 352 9.48 11.49 -7.97
CA PRO A 352 9.26 10.25 -8.69
C PRO A 352 10.56 9.80 -9.34
N ALA A 353 11.16 8.72 -8.85
CA ALA A 353 12.06 7.92 -9.69
C ALA A 353 11.21 7.23 -10.77
N GLU A 354 11.36 7.70 -12.02
CA GLU A 354 10.94 6.99 -13.22
C GLU A 354 11.75 5.69 -13.36
N ASP A 355 11.32 4.62 -12.69
CA ASP A 355 11.80 3.27 -13.03
C ASP A 355 10.95 2.70 -14.18
N GLY A 356 11.38 3.05 -15.39
CA GLY A 356 10.87 2.53 -16.67
C GLY A 356 11.20 1.05 -16.94
N THR A 357 11.50 0.23 -15.93
CA THR A 357 11.98 -1.15 -16.16
C THR A 357 11.39 -2.19 -15.21
N SER A 358 10.07 -2.39 -15.21
CA SER A 358 9.46 -3.73 -14.96
C SER A 358 7.94 -3.78 -15.17
N ARG A 359 7.40 -3.11 -16.19
CA ARG A 359 6.06 -3.43 -16.71
C ARG A 359 6.12 -4.61 -17.68
N LYS A 360 6.60 -5.78 -17.22
CA LYS A 360 6.24 -7.04 -17.90
C LYS A 360 4.76 -7.22 -17.63
N HIS A 361 3.93 -6.95 -18.63
CA HIS A 361 2.51 -7.27 -18.66
C HIS A 361 2.31 -8.71 -18.16
N ARG A 362 1.99 -8.87 -16.87
CA ARG A 362 1.42 -10.11 -16.37
C ARG A 362 0.07 -10.20 -17.02
N GLN A 363 -0.06 -11.10 -17.99
CA GLN A 363 -1.29 -11.34 -18.71
C GLN A 363 -2.38 -11.72 -17.70
N ILE A 364 -3.42 -10.91 -17.72
CA ILE A 364 -4.59 -10.90 -16.84
C ILE A 364 -5.57 -12.05 -17.11
N PRO A 365 -5.65 -12.68 -18.30
CA PRO A 365 -6.58 -13.79 -18.53
C PRO A 365 -6.40 -14.97 -17.56
N ALA A 366 -5.16 -15.27 -17.14
CA ALA A 366 -4.88 -16.32 -16.16
C ALA A 366 -5.41 -16.02 -14.74
N LEU A 367 -5.79 -14.77 -14.44
CA LEU A 367 -6.29 -14.31 -13.15
C LEU A 367 -7.80 -14.57 -12.97
N PHE A 368 -8.52 -14.79 -14.07
CA PHE A 368 -9.98 -14.92 -14.09
C PHE A 368 -10.48 -16.27 -14.60
N GLU A 369 -9.64 -17.01 -15.34
CA GLU A 369 -10.01 -18.29 -15.97
C GLU A 369 -9.38 -19.53 -15.29
N GLY A 370 -8.66 -19.35 -14.19
CA GLY A 370 -8.08 -20.47 -13.43
C GLY A 370 -9.19 -21.38 -12.86
N PRO A 371 -8.95 -22.71 -12.76
CA PRO A 371 -9.92 -23.65 -12.19
C PRO A 371 -10.35 -23.13 -10.83
N LEU A 372 -11.66 -23.08 -10.59
CA LEU A 372 -12.30 -22.58 -9.36
C LEU A 372 -11.55 -23.09 -8.13
N SER A 373 -10.59 -22.32 -7.62
CA SER A 373 -9.90 -22.67 -6.39
C SER A 373 -10.95 -22.74 -5.30
N ARG A 374 -11.01 -23.87 -4.60
CA ARG A 374 -11.96 -24.07 -3.52
C ARG A 374 -11.19 -24.21 -2.22
N ILE A 375 -11.55 -23.38 -1.25
CA ILE A 375 -11.04 -23.51 0.10
C ILE A 375 -11.96 -24.41 0.90
N VAL A 376 -11.43 -25.55 1.33
CA VAL A 376 -12.15 -26.55 2.10
C VAL A 376 -11.97 -26.25 3.57
N ARG A 377 -13.10 -25.95 4.24
CA ARG A 377 -13.13 -25.74 5.68
C ARG A 377 -12.74 -27.02 6.41
N PRO A 378 -11.96 -26.93 7.50
CA PRO A 378 -11.66 -28.11 8.31
C PRO A 378 -12.96 -28.71 8.88
N PRO A 379 -13.00 -30.03 9.12
CA PRO A 379 -14.10 -30.65 9.84
C PRO A 379 -14.26 -30.03 11.23
N ALA A 380 -15.44 -30.25 11.85
CA ALA A 380 -15.65 -29.85 13.24
C ALA A 380 -14.62 -30.54 14.15
N LEU A 381 -14.24 -29.87 15.24
CA LEU A 381 -13.23 -30.34 16.17
C LEU A 381 -13.80 -30.44 17.60
N ASP A 382 -13.69 -31.62 18.20
CA ASP A 382 -13.92 -31.85 19.63
C ASP A 382 -12.55 -31.97 20.31
N VAL A 383 -12.14 -30.95 21.07
CA VAL A 383 -10.89 -30.95 21.85
C VAL A 383 -11.17 -31.22 23.32
N PHE A 384 -10.39 -32.13 23.89
CA PHE A 384 -10.40 -32.45 25.30
C PHE A 384 -9.07 -32.06 25.93
N PHE A 385 -9.10 -31.56 27.16
CA PHE A 385 -7.92 -31.26 27.94
C PHE A 385 -7.96 -32.06 29.24
N THR A 386 -6.84 -32.68 29.63
CA THR A 386 -6.64 -33.15 31.01
C THR A 386 -5.61 -32.27 31.68
N VAL A 387 -5.95 -31.67 32.82
CA VAL A 387 -5.10 -30.69 33.52
C VAL A 387 -4.79 -31.19 34.91
N GLU A 388 -3.50 -31.34 35.24
CA GLU A 388 -3.06 -31.68 36.59
C GLU A 388 -3.27 -30.47 37.52
N MET A 389 -4.07 -30.67 38.55
CA MET A 389 -4.52 -29.62 39.47
C MET A 389 -3.76 -29.56 40.79
N SER A 390 -2.79 -30.48 41.00
CA SER A 390 -2.01 -30.63 42.24
C SER A 390 -0.51 -30.40 41.98
N GLY A 391 -0.16 -29.15 41.64
CA GLY A 391 1.23 -28.69 41.56
C GLY A 391 1.95 -28.67 42.91
N ALA A 392 3.29 -28.61 42.88
CA ALA A 392 4.09 -28.42 44.10
C ALA A 392 3.73 -27.09 44.75
N GLU A 393 3.64 -26.06 43.91
CA GLU A 393 3.25 -24.70 44.26
C GLU A 393 1.97 -24.30 43.50
N PRO A 394 1.13 -23.40 44.06
CA PRO A 394 -0.07 -22.89 43.40
C PRO A 394 0.19 -22.30 42.01
N GLU A 395 1.34 -21.65 41.83
CA GLU A 395 1.75 -20.98 40.60
C GLU A 395 1.92 -21.96 39.44
N GLU A 396 2.42 -23.18 39.68
CA GLU A 396 2.55 -24.21 38.65
C GLU A 396 1.18 -24.57 38.06
N THR A 397 0.17 -24.71 38.93
CA THR A 397 -1.18 -25.04 38.48
C THR A 397 -1.85 -23.83 37.81
N ALA A 398 -1.55 -22.62 38.28
CA ALA A 398 -2.02 -21.40 37.64
C ALA A 398 -1.47 -21.24 36.21
N GLU A 399 -0.19 -21.59 35.98
CA GLU A 399 0.43 -21.61 34.65
C GLU A 399 -0.29 -22.60 33.73
N ARG A 400 -0.50 -23.85 34.16
CA ARG A 400 -1.24 -24.87 33.39
C ARG A 400 -2.62 -24.39 32.96
N LEU A 401 -3.36 -23.79 33.89
CA LEU A 401 -4.69 -23.27 33.64
C LEU A 401 -4.66 -22.04 32.72
N ALA A 402 -3.65 -21.17 32.84
CA ALA A 402 -3.45 -20.05 31.92
C ALA A 402 -3.17 -20.56 30.50
N PHE A 403 -2.20 -21.48 30.36
CA PHE A 403 -1.84 -22.10 29.09
C PHE A 403 -3.06 -22.76 28.41
N VAL A 404 -3.83 -23.57 29.13
CA VAL A 404 -5.03 -24.22 28.56
C VAL A 404 -6.08 -23.19 28.13
N ARG A 405 -6.30 -22.12 28.91
CA ARG A 405 -7.20 -21.03 28.51
C ARG A 405 -6.71 -20.34 27.24
N ASP A 406 -5.42 -20.11 27.10
CA ASP A 406 -4.84 -19.48 25.91
C ASP A 406 -4.96 -20.36 24.67
N VAL A 407 -4.77 -21.69 24.81
CA VAL A 407 -4.98 -22.66 23.72
C VAL A 407 -6.45 -22.67 23.29
N ILE A 408 -7.39 -22.69 24.24
CA ILE A 408 -8.82 -22.63 23.95
C ILE A 408 -9.18 -21.33 23.23
N ALA A 409 -8.65 -20.19 23.68
CA ALA A 409 -8.87 -18.90 23.04
C ALA A 409 -8.29 -18.86 21.60
N ALA A 410 -7.11 -19.44 21.38
CA ALA A 410 -6.51 -19.56 20.06
C ALA A 410 -7.34 -20.43 19.11
N LEU A 411 -7.83 -21.58 19.58
CA LEU A 411 -8.74 -22.44 18.82
C LEU A 411 -10.06 -21.72 18.51
N ALA A 412 -10.65 -21.01 19.49
CA ALA A 412 -11.89 -20.27 19.29
C ALA A 412 -11.76 -19.18 18.21
N ARG A 413 -10.62 -18.48 18.13
CA ARG A 413 -10.35 -17.53 17.04
C ARG A 413 -10.31 -18.19 15.66
N ARG A 414 -9.76 -19.41 15.55
CA ARG A 414 -9.64 -20.15 14.27
C ARG A 414 -10.97 -20.72 13.77
N TYR A 415 -11.88 -21.09 14.67
CA TYR A 415 -13.19 -21.67 14.30
C TYR A 415 -14.34 -20.64 14.32
N GLY A 416 -14.11 -19.44 14.86
CA GLY A 416 -15.11 -18.38 14.98
C GLY A 416 -16.24 -18.71 15.96
N ALA A 417 -17.33 -17.95 15.92
CA ALA A 417 -18.50 -18.11 16.80
C ALA A 417 -19.42 -19.29 16.42
N GLY A 418 -19.00 -20.16 15.49
CA GLY A 418 -19.81 -21.27 14.98
C GLY A 418 -19.79 -22.52 15.86
N ASP A 419 -20.54 -23.54 15.44
CA ASP A 419 -20.57 -24.89 16.03
C ASP A 419 -19.37 -25.76 15.60
N GLY A 420 -18.32 -25.17 15.03
CA GLY A 420 -17.16 -25.91 14.53
C GLY A 420 -16.20 -26.42 15.61
N LEU A 421 -16.30 -25.91 16.84
CA LEU A 421 -15.40 -26.25 17.95
C LEU A 421 -16.19 -26.59 19.21
N ARG A 422 -15.90 -27.74 19.81
CA ARG A 422 -16.32 -28.10 21.17
C ARG A 422 -15.12 -28.38 22.05
N VAL A 423 -15.19 -27.91 23.29
CA VAL A 423 -14.12 -28.03 24.28
C VAL A 423 -14.63 -28.71 25.52
N GLY A 424 -13.98 -29.80 25.93
CA GLY A 424 -14.16 -30.46 27.21
C GLY A 424 -12.88 -30.39 28.04
N VAL A 425 -13.00 -30.29 29.37
CA VAL A 425 -11.83 -30.21 30.25
C VAL A 425 -12.02 -31.08 31.48
N VAL A 426 -11.00 -31.86 31.83
CA VAL A 426 -10.97 -32.71 33.03
C VAL A 426 -9.79 -32.31 33.89
N GLY A 427 -10.07 -31.67 35.01
CA GLY A 427 -9.10 -31.40 36.07
C GLY A 427 -8.95 -32.62 36.94
N HIS A 428 -7.71 -33.08 37.13
CA HIS A 428 -7.39 -34.26 37.92
C HIS A 428 -6.40 -33.93 39.03
N TYR A 429 -6.55 -34.59 40.16
CA TYR A 429 -5.89 -34.28 41.43
C TYR A 429 -5.06 -35.49 41.90
N ASP A 430 -4.59 -35.49 43.14
CA ASP A 430 -3.91 -36.65 43.74
C ASP A 430 -4.89 -37.65 44.27
N HIS A 431 -4.50 -38.93 44.35
CA HIS A 431 -5.29 -39.92 45.06
C HIS A 431 -5.29 -39.68 46.56
N VAL A 432 -6.26 -38.91 47.04
CA VAL A 432 -6.56 -38.76 48.47
C VAL A 432 -7.36 -39.98 48.93
N VAL A 433 -6.69 -40.98 49.47
CA VAL A 433 -7.34 -42.05 50.24
C VAL A 433 -7.48 -41.58 51.68
N ARG A 434 -8.63 -40.98 52.05
CA ARG A 434 -8.97 -40.86 53.47
C ARG A 434 -9.47 -42.20 53.96
N GLU A 435 -8.74 -42.82 54.90
CA GLU A 435 -9.24 -43.94 55.69
C GLU A 435 -10.38 -43.44 56.60
N ALA A 436 -11.58 -43.29 56.04
CA ALA A 436 -12.81 -43.25 56.82
C ALA A 436 -13.36 -44.69 56.87
N PRO A 437 -13.71 -45.24 58.06
CA PRO A 437 -13.99 -46.66 58.23
C PRO A 437 -15.15 -47.24 57.39
N TYR A 438 -15.94 -46.42 56.69
CA TYR A 438 -17.13 -46.91 55.98
C TYR A 438 -17.36 -46.38 54.56
N THR A 439 -16.54 -45.46 54.02
CA THR A 439 -16.57 -45.15 52.57
C THR A 439 -15.34 -44.36 52.14
N PRO A 440 -14.51 -44.85 51.19
CA PRO A 440 -13.52 -44.00 50.54
C PRO A 440 -14.24 -42.96 49.67
N LEU A 441 -14.14 -41.67 50.05
CA LEU A 441 -14.63 -40.56 49.23
C LEU A 441 -13.49 -40.01 48.37
N THR A 442 -13.37 -40.52 47.15
CA THR A 442 -12.41 -40.06 46.13
C THR A 442 -12.92 -38.74 45.53
N ARG A 443 -12.62 -37.61 46.17
CA ARG A 443 -13.15 -36.29 45.76
C ARG A 443 -12.30 -35.62 44.67
N LEU A 444 -12.17 -36.17 43.46
CA LEU A 444 -10.93 -35.86 42.71
C LEU A 444 -11.07 -35.57 41.23
N ARG A 445 -12.21 -35.07 40.73
CA ARG A 445 -12.28 -34.57 39.34
C ARG A 445 -13.20 -33.37 39.21
N ARG A 446 -12.76 -32.36 38.46
CA ARG A 446 -13.65 -31.33 37.90
C ARG A 446 -13.78 -31.60 36.41
N THR A 447 -15.01 -31.76 35.95
CA THR A 447 -15.29 -32.03 34.54
C THR A 447 -16.12 -30.90 33.95
N VAL A 448 -15.64 -30.30 32.87
CA VAL A 448 -16.43 -29.48 31.96
C VAL A 448 -16.83 -30.36 30.77
N PRO A 449 -18.12 -30.61 30.54
CA PRO A 449 -18.56 -31.40 29.39
C PRO A 449 -18.21 -30.67 28.08
N ALA A 450 -17.98 -31.44 27.01
CA ALA A 450 -17.68 -30.88 25.70
C ALA A 450 -18.82 -29.95 25.20
N GLY A 451 -18.54 -28.66 25.11
CA GLY A 451 -19.48 -27.62 24.71
C GLY A 451 -18.77 -26.41 24.06
N PRO A 452 -19.47 -25.28 23.87
CA PRO A 452 -18.87 -24.08 23.30
C PRO A 452 -17.60 -23.64 24.06
N ALA A 453 -16.58 -23.15 23.33
CA ALA A 453 -15.30 -22.74 23.93
C ALA A 453 -15.47 -21.72 25.07
N GLN A 454 -16.41 -20.78 24.93
CA GLN A 454 -16.70 -19.77 25.94
C GLN A 454 -17.17 -20.37 27.27
N SER A 455 -17.95 -21.46 27.23
CA SER A 455 -18.42 -22.16 28.44
C SER A 455 -17.26 -22.84 29.17
N ALA A 456 -16.30 -23.39 28.43
CA ALA A 456 -15.09 -23.96 29.01
C ALA A 456 -14.20 -22.87 29.63
N LEU A 457 -13.97 -21.76 28.94
CA LEU A 457 -13.21 -20.62 29.46
C LEU A 457 -13.82 -20.05 30.75
N ALA A 458 -15.15 -19.87 30.79
CA ALA A 458 -15.86 -19.41 31.97
C ALA A 458 -15.69 -20.39 33.14
N SER A 459 -15.86 -21.70 32.87
CA SER A 459 -15.71 -22.74 33.91
C SER A 459 -14.30 -22.80 34.48
N LEU A 460 -13.28 -22.62 33.63
CA LEU A 460 -11.87 -22.65 34.04
C LEU A 460 -11.46 -21.46 34.92
N ALA A 461 -12.15 -20.32 34.82
CA ALA A 461 -11.85 -19.13 35.65
C ALA A 461 -12.03 -19.39 37.16
N ASP A 462 -12.95 -20.30 37.51
CA ASP A 462 -13.28 -20.68 38.88
C ASP A 462 -12.47 -21.87 39.40
N TRP A 463 -11.54 -22.39 38.59
CA TRP A 463 -10.67 -23.48 39.00
C TRP A 463 -9.56 -22.94 39.90
N ARG A 464 -9.23 -23.71 40.93
CA ARG A 464 -8.23 -23.36 41.94
C ARG A 464 -7.26 -24.53 42.11
N PRO A 465 -5.97 -24.25 42.33
CA PRO A 465 -4.99 -25.28 42.66
C PRO A 465 -5.42 -26.07 43.90
N ALA A 466 -5.11 -27.36 43.93
CA ALA A 466 -5.18 -28.17 45.14
C ALA A 466 -3.78 -28.46 45.67
N ARG A 467 -3.74 -28.82 46.95
CA ARG A 467 -2.51 -29.27 47.60
C ARG A 467 -2.06 -30.62 47.00
N ARG A 468 -0.76 -30.74 46.75
CA ARG A 468 -0.10 -32.00 46.42
C ARG A 468 0.08 -32.86 47.67
N GLU A 469 -0.33 -34.12 47.57
CA GLU A 469 -0.21 -35.16 48.61
C GLU A 469 0.73 -36.30 48.17
N GLN A 470 0.95 -36.51 46.87
CA GLN A 470 1.83 -37.54 46.32
C GLN A 470 2.88 -36.91 45.38
N ASP A 471 4.11 -37.41 45.41
CA ASP A 471 5.18 -36.86 44.55
C ASP A 471 5.41 -37.67 43.26
N THR A 472 4.96 -38.93 43.22
CA THR A 472 5.33 -39.90 42.18
C THR A 472 4.37 -39.97 40.99
N VAL A 473 3.06 -39.95 41.23
CA VAL A 473 2.00 -40.12 40.22
C VAL A 473 0.84 -39.15 40.46
N SER A 474 0.04 -38.93 39.42
CA SER A 474 -1.24 -38.19 39.48
C SER A 474 -2.42 -39.14 39.20
N SER A 475 -3.67 -38.67 39.36
CA SER A 475 -4.87 -39.43 38.97
C SER A 475 -5.20 -39.32 37.46
N LEU A 476 -4.20 -39.34 36.59
CA LEU A 476 -4.37 -39.13 35.14
C LEU A 476 -5.08 -40.31 34.45
N GLU A 477 -4.82 -41.55 34.84
CA GLU A 477 -5.52 -42.76 34.36
C GLU A 477 -7.05 -42.62 34.46
N ASP A 478 -7.44 -41.96 35.52
CA ASP A 478 -8.77 -41.70 35.95
C ASP A 478 -9.39 -40.54 35.14
N ALA A 479 -8.59 -39.52 34.83
CA ALA A 479 -8.96 -38.46 33.89
C ALA A 479 -9.17 -39.01 32.48
N LEU A 480 -8.33 -39.94 32.01
CA LEU A 480 -8.47 -40.60 30.71
C LEU A 480 -9.77 -41.39 30.61
N LYS A 481 -10.11 -42.15 31.66
CA LYS A 481 -11.39 -42.86 31.78
C LYS A 481 -12.58 -41.90 31.71
N GLU A 482 -12.48 -40.73 32.31
CA GLU A 482 -13.53 -39.72 32.28
C GLU A 482 -13.65 -39.04 30.91
N VAL A 483 -12.53 -38.70 30.26
CA VAL A 483 -12.55 -38.21 28.87
C VAL A 483 -13.28 -39.21 27.95
N ARG A 484 -13.03 -40.51 28.13
CA ARG A 484 -13.71 -41.58 27.40
C ARG A 484 -15.23 -41.58 27.65
N SER A 485 -15.68 -41.26 28.86
CA SER A 485 -17.10 -41.17 29.23
C SER A 485 -17.77 -39.95 28.55
N VAL A 486 -17.08 -38.80 28.54
CA VAL A 486 -17.58 -37.54 27.97
C VAL A 486 -17.64 -37.61 26.44
N ILE A 487 -16.68 -38.26 25.77
CA ILE A 487 -16.71 -38.48 24.31
C ILE A 487 -17.94 -39.30 23.88
N GLY A 488 -18.42 -40.20 24.73
CA GLY A 488 -19.59 -41.04 24.44
C GLY A 488 -20.93 -40.28 24.38
N ARG A 489 -20.98 -39.03 24.84
CA ARG A 489 -22.19 -38.20 24.81
C ARG A 489 -22.41 -37.64 23.41
N LYS A 490 -23.53 -38.02 22.78
CA LYS A 490 -23.88 -37.61 21.41
C LYS A 490 -23.88 -36.08 21.28
N GLY A 491 -22.99 -35.56 20.45
CA GLY A 491 -23.08 -34.18 19.95
C GLY A 491 -24.18 -34.03 18.89
N GLY A 492 -24.37 -32.81 18.41
CA GLY A 492 -25.24 -32.53 17.27
C GLY A 492 -24.79 -33.28 15.99
N PRO A 493 -25.61 -33.27 14.92
CA PRO A 493 -25.33 -34.01 13.67
C PRO A 493 -23.93 -33.76 13.10
N ARG A 494 -23.45 -32.51 13.16
CA ARG A 494 -22.14 -32.08 12.65
C ARG A 494 -20.95 -32.69 13.39
N HIS A 495 -21.11 -33.02 14.68
CA HIS A 495 -20.06 -33.61 15.51
C HIS A 495 -20.01 -35.14 15.47
N ARG A 496 -20.91 -35.78 14.73
CA ARG A 496 -20.81 -37.23 14.48
C ARG A 496 -19.59 -37.60 13.65
N GLN A 497 -19.10 -36.66 12.84
CA GLN A 497 -17.90 -36.77 12.02
C GLN A 497 -16.80 -35.77 12.44
N ALA A 498 -16.87 -35.22 13.66
CA ALA A 498 -15.83 -34.33 14.15
C ALA A 498 -14.51 -35.08 14.36
N GLU A 499 -13.41 -34.42 14.05
CA GLU A 499 -12.10 -34.84 14.53
C GLU A 499 -12.03 -34.67 16.05
N ARG A 500 -11.31 -35.58 16.71
CA ARG A 500 -11.17 -35.57 18.16
C ARG A 500 -9.71 -35.47 18.55
N ALA A 501 -9.40 -34.56 19.46
CA ALA A 501 -8.07 -34.40 20.01
C ALA A 501 -8.10 -34.35 21.53
N LEU A 502 -7.07 -34.90 22.17
CA LEU A 502 -6.85 -34.82 23.62
C LEU A 502 -5.46 -34.24 23.87
N LEU A 503 -5.39 -33.15 24.64
CA LEU A 503 -4.14 -32.61 25.15
C LEU A 503 -4.01 -32.91 26.65
N ILE A 504 -2.93 -33.61 27.01
CA ILE A 504 -2.58 -33.91 28.39
C ILE A 504 -1.57 -32.88 28.88
N VAL A 505 -1.97 -32.05 29.86
CA VAL A 505 -1.12 -31.03 30.49
C VAL A 505 -0.89 -31.43 31.94
N ALA A 506 0.26 -32.03 32.20
CA ALA A 506 0.61 -32.57 33.50
C ALA A 506 2.13 -32.73 33.64
N ARG A 507 2.59 -32.76 34.88
CA ARG A 507 3.97 -33.07 35.26
C ARG A 507 4.12 -34.55 35.59
N ARG A 508 3.23 -35.09 36.44
CA ARG A 508 3.36 -36.45 36.98
C ARG A 508 2.64 -37.49 36.10
N PRO A 509 3.26 -38.66 35.89
CA PRO A 509 2.67 -39.74 35.09
C PRO A 509 1.42 -40.33 35.78
N PRO A 510 0.60 -41.11 35.04
CA PRO A 510 -0.55 -41.82 35.61
C PRO A 510 -0.10 -42.94 36.57
N ALA A 511 -0.94 -43.27 37.55
CA ALA A 511 -0.71 -44.40 38.43
C ALA A 511 -0.91 -45.73 37.67
N PRO A 512 -0.03 -46.74 37.86
CA PRO A 512 -0.23 -48.08 37.28
C PRO A 512 -1.43 -48.79 37.93
N PRO A 513 -2.06 -49.78 37.26
CA PRO A 513 -3.19 -50.52 37.82
C PRO A 513 -2.81 -51.37 39.04
N GLU A 514 -1.55 -51.81 39.12
CA GLU A 514 -0.95 -52.54 40.24
C GLU A 514 0.31 -51.81 40.71
N GLN A 515 0.64 -51.93 42.00
CA GLN A 515 1.79 -51.25 42.58
C GLN A 515 3.08 -51.75 41.92
N ARG A 516 3.96 -50.81 41.54
CA ARG A 516 5.27 -51.12 40.96
C ARG A 516 6.37 -50.52 41.82
N ASP A 517 6.99 -51.36 42.66
CA ASP A 517 7.96 -50.95 43.66
C ASP A 517 7.41 -49.81 44.54
N VAL A 518 7.93 -48.60 44.33
CA VAL A 518 7.60 -47.36 45.05
C VAL A 518 6.54 -46.50 44.37
N VAL A 519 6.11 -46.89 43.17
CA VAL A 519 5.07 -46.22 42.41
C VAL A 519 3.72 -46.78 42.86
N PRO A 520 2.87 -45.98 43.54
CA PRO A 520 1.62 -46.47 44.10
C PRO A 520 0.63 -46.81 42.98
N ALA A 521 -0.19 -47.84 43.20
CA ALA A 521 -1.24 -48.24 42.26
C ALA A 521 -2.38 -47.22 42.21
N CYS A 522 -3.14 -47.22 41.11
CA CYS A 522 -4.43 -46.55 41.04
C CYS A 522 -5.38 -47.22 42.05
N PRO A 523 -5.93 -46.50 43.05
CA PRO A 523 -6.86 -47.06 44.03
C PRO A 523 -8.19 -47.50 43.42
N LEU A 524 -8.51 -47.04 42.20
CA LEU A 524 -9.70 -47.44 41.45
C LEU A 524 -9.41 -48.55 40.42
N GLY A 525 -8.19 -49.09 40.40
CA GLY A 525 -7.77 -50.15 39.48
C GLY A 525 -7.83 -49.76 38.00
N ALA A 526 -7.81 -48.47 37.68
CA ALA A 526 -7.84 -48.01 36.30
C ALA A 526 -6.49 -48.28 35.63
N ASP A 527 -6.50 -49.01 34.52
CA ASP A 527 -5.32 -49.17 33.67
C ASP A 527 -5.29 -48.08 32.60
N TRP A 528 -4.38 -47.12 32.76
CA TRP A 528 -4.24 -46.01 31.83
C TRP A 528 -3.87 -46.43 30.41
N ARG A 529 -3.17 -47.56 30.22
CA ARG A 529 -2.81 -48.04 28.88
C ARG A 529 -4.06 -48.50 28.13
N THR A 530 -4.88 -49.31 28.79
CA THR A 530 -6.19 -49.72 28.28
C THR A 530 -7.08 -48.52 27.96
N GLU A 531 -7.12 -47.50 28.83
CA GLU A 531 -7.91 -46.28 28.59
C GLU A 531 -7.37 -45.45 27.41
N LEU A 532 -6.05 -45.31 27.28
CA LEU A 532 -5.39 -44.63 26.18
C LEU A 532 -5.65 -45.32 24.83
N GLU A 533 -5.53 -46.65 24.79
CA GLU A 533 -5.85 -47.44 23.60
C GLU A 533 -7.32 -47.32 23.21
N ALA A 534 -8.23 -47.36 24.17
CA ALA A 534 -9.66 -47.17 23.91
C ALA A 534 -9.97 -45.77 23.34
N LEU A 535 -9.25 -44.72 23.76
CA LEU A 535 -9.37 -43.38 23.18
C LEU A 535 -8.85 -43.35 21.74
N ARG A 536 -7.68 -43.94 21.49
CA ARG A 536 -7.09 -44.05 20.14
C ARG A 536 -7.99 -44.83 19.18
N ALA A 537 -8.58 -45.94 19.64
CA ALA A 537 -9.54 -46.74 18.86
C ALA A 537 -10.81 -45.98 18.48
N ARG A 538 -11.13 -44.89 19.20
CA ARG A 538 -12.24 -43.96 18.89
C ARG A 538 -11.82 -42.76 18.03
N GLY A 539 -10.61 -42.81 17.46
CA GLY A 539 -10.05 -41.77 16.59
C GLY A 539 -9.58 -40.53 17.34
N VAL A 540 -9.32 -40.60 18.65
CA VAL A 540 -8.81 -39.46 19.42
C VAL A 540 -7.30 -39.34 19.21
N ARG A 541 -6.85 -38.20 18.67
CA ARG A 541 -5.43 -37.84 18.58
C ARG A 541 -4.95 -37.36 19.94
N VAL A 542 -4.12 -38.14 20.61
CA VAL A 542 -3.60 -37.81 21.96
C VAL A 542 -2.23 -37.16 21.84
N ARG A 543 -2.06 -35.99 22.45
CA ARG A 543 -0.78 -35.29 22.57
C ARG A 543 -0.55 -34.87 24.02
N THR A 544 0.70 -34.61 24.36
CA THR A 544 1.11 -34.25 25.72
C THR A 544 1.80 -32.89 25.71
N ARG A 545 1.74 -32.17 26.83
CA ARG A 545 2.69 -31.13 27.22
C ARG A 545 3.24 -31.56 28.58
N PRO A 546 4.21 -32.48 28.61
CA PRO A 546 4.83 -32.90 29.86
C PRO A 546 5.66 -31.73 30.39
N GLU A 547 5.52 -31.44 31.66
CA GLU A 547 6.35 -30.42 32.31
C GLU A 547 7.68 -30.99 32.78
N ARG A 548 8.66 -30.11 32.98
CA ARG A 548 9.96 -30.55 33.50
C ARG A 548 9.77 -31.14 34.89
N ASN A 549 10.03 -32.44 35.01
CA ASN A 549 10.04 -33.12 36.29
C ASN A 549 11.16 -32.56 37.18
N GLN A 550 10.82 -32.22 38.41
CA GLN A 550 11.83 -32.08 39.45
C GLN A 550 12.42 -33.47 39.72
N PRO A 551 13.75 -33.61 39.88
CA PRO A 551 14.35 -34.91 40.11
C PRO A 551 13.74 -35.58 41.34
N TYR A 552 13.33 -36.84 41.21
CA TYR A 552 12.94 -37.64 42.37
C TYR A 552 14.12 -37.71 43.35
N SER A 553 13.85 -37.55 44.64
CA SER A 553 14.87 -37.63 45.70
C SER A 553 14.82 -38.99 46.42
N GLY A 554 15.96 -39.45 46.95
CA GLY A 554 16.06 -40.69 47.72
C GLY A 554 16.57 -41.92 46.95
N LYS A 555 16.71 -43.04 47.67
CA LYS A 555 17.34 -44.28 47.16
C LYS A 555 16.58 -44.96 46.02
N GLU A 556 15.30 -44.66 45.87
CA GLU A 556 14.39 -45.32 44.92
C GLU A 556 14.00 -44.41 43.74
N ALA A 557 14.61 -43.22 43.66
CA ALA A 557 14.39 -42.22 42.61
C ALA A 557 14.56 -42.77 41.19
N GLY A 558 15.52 -43.68 40.99
CA GLY A 558 15.81 -44.27 39.68
C GLY A 558 14.67 -45.13 39.12
N THR A 559 13.90 -45.81 39.98
CA THR A 559 12.76 -46.64 39.52
C THR A 559 11.55 -45.77 39.17
N ALA A 560 11.22 -44.80 40.02
CA ALA A 560 10.16 -43.83 39.73
C ALA A 560 10.45 -43.03 38.45
N GLN A 561 11.71 -42.63 38.24
CA GLN A 561 12.15 -41.92 37.03
C GLN A 561 12.02 -42.79 35.77
N ARG A 562 12.40 -44.07 35.82
CA ARG A 562 12.22 -44.99 34.69
C ARG A 562 10.75 -45.20 34.35
N TYR A 563 9.90 -45.37 35.37
CA TYR A 563 8.45 -45.49 35.15
C TYR A 563 7.87 -44.23 34.53
N ALA A 564 8.23 -43.05 35.05
CA ALA A 564 7.76 -41.78 34.53
C ALA A 564 8.19 -41.57 33.06
N ALA A 565 9.44 -41.90 32.73
CA ALA A 565 9.93 -41.83 31.36
C ALA A 565 9.14 -42.76 30.42
N ASP A 566 8.99 -44.04 30.78
CA ASP A 566 8.20 -45.02 30.00
C ASP A 566 6.74 -44.59 29.79
N ALA A 567 6.11 -44.09 30.86
CA ALA A 567 4.74 -43.61 30.80
C ALA A 567 4.61 -42.38 29.88
N TRP A 568 5.53 -41.42 30.00
CA TRP A 568 5.52 -40.22 29.17
C TRP A 568 5.86 -40.51 27.71
N ASP A 569 6.81 -41.40 27.43
CA ASP A 569 7.12 -41.83 26.06
C ASP A 569 5.89 -42.49 25.40
N THR A 570 5.18 -43.34 26.15
CA THR A 570 3.95 -44.00 25.67
C THR A 570 2.80 -43.01 25.40
N LEU A 571 2.57 -42.07 26.33
CA LEU A 571 1.53 -41.04 26.20
C LEU A 571 1.85 -40.06 25.06
N SER A 572 3.14 -39.75 24.87
CA SER A 572 3.66 -38.78 23.90
C SER A 572 3.92 -39.36 22.52
N ALA A 573 3.64 -40.65 22.29
CA ALA A 573 3.97 -41.34 21.04
C ALA A 573 3.41 -40.67 19.76
N ALA A 574 2.32 -39.91 19.87
CA ALA A 574 1.71 -39.16 18.76
C ALA A 574 2.08 -37.66 18.74
N GLY A 575 2.99 -37.24 19.61
CA GLY A 575 3.53 -35.89 19.71
C GLY A 575 3.49 -35.30 21.12
N SER A 576 4.52 -34.52 21.45
CA SER A 576 4.63 -33.76 22.69
C SER A 576 4.99 -32.30 22.41
N PHE A 577 4.51 -31.39 23.25
CA PHE A 577 4.87 -29.97 23.27
C PHE A 577 5.78 -29.67 24.45
N ARG A 578 6.75 -28.77 24.24
CA ARG A 578 7.75 -28.34 25.22
C ARG A 578 7.24 -27.12 25.97
N GLN A 579 7.27 -27.22 27.30
CA GLN A 579 7.12 -26.07 28.19
C GLN A 579 8.15 -24.98 27.83
N ASP A 580 7.73 -23.72 27.88
CA ASP A 580 8.51 -22.51 27.57
C ASP A 580 9.01 -22.33 26.12
N VAL A 581 8.71 -23.27 25.22
CA VAL A 581 9.12 -23.16 23.80
C VAL A 581 7.90 -23.10 22.88
N ASP A 582 6.97 -24.04 23.02
CA ASP A 582 5.80 -24.10 22.15
C ASP A 582 4.69 -23.22 22.74
N THR A 583 4.26 -22.22 21.99
CA THR A 583 3.24 -21.27 22.43
C THR A 583 1.84 -21.90 22.36
N ALA A 584 0.88 -21.30 23.05
CA ALA A 584 -0.52 -21.73 22.95
C ALA A 584 -1.07 -21.66 21.50
N ALA A 585 -0.54 -20.76 20.67
CA ALA A 585 -0.88 -20.66 19.25
C ALA A 585 -0.34 -21.86 18.46
N ASP A 586 0.92 -22.25 18.70
CA ASP A 586 1.54 -23.42 18.04
C ASP A 586 0.80 -24.72 18.39
N VAL A 587 0.40 -24.86 19.66
CA VAL A 587 -0.40 -26.01 20.11
C VAL A 587 -1.79 -26.01 19.49
N ALA A 588 -2.46 -24.86 19.44
CA ALA A 588 -3.77 -24.74 18.79
C ALA A 588 -3.70 -25.09 17.30
N GLU A 589 -2.64 -24.65 16.60
CA GLU A 589 -2.38 -24.98 15.20
C GLU A 589 -2.21 -26.49 15.02
N ALA A 590 -1.39 -27.13 15.84
CA ALA A 590 -1.11 -28.55 15.76
C ALA A 590 -2.32 -29.45 16.13
N LEU A 591 -3.24 -28.97 16.97
CA LEU A 591 -4.47 -29.68 17.33
C LEU A 591 -5.55 -29.54 16.25
N ALA A 592 -5.65 -28.37 15.62
CA ALA A 592 -6.70 -28.09 14.64
C ALA A 592 -6.42 -28.80 13.30
N PRO A 593 -7.43 -29.44 12.68
CA PRO A 593 -7.31 -29.82 11.29
C PRO A 593 -6.97 -28.64 10.37
N GLU A 594 -6.25 -28.95 9.30
CA GLU A 594 -5.76 -27.97 8.35
C GLU A 594 -6.87 -27.49 7.40
N TRP A 595 -6.78 -26.22 7.03
CA TRP A 595 -7.51 -25.70 5.88
C TRP A 595 -6.86 -26.23 4.62
N ARG A 596 -7.66 -26.77 3.69
CA ARG A 596 -7.14 -27.36 2.46
C ARG A 596 -7.57 -26.56 1.25
N TRP A 597 -6.69 -26.49 0.27
CA TRP A 597 -7.00 -25.98 -1.05
C TRP A 597 -7.29 -27.16 -1.97
N ASP A 598 -8.41 -27.09 -2.67
CA ASP A 598 -8.69 -27.88 -3.85
C ASP A 598 -8.42 -26.98 -5.06
N GLY A 599 -7.29 -27.23 -5.74
CA GLY A 599 -6.69 -26.34 -6.72
C GLY A 599 -5.54 -25.46 -6.17
N PRO A 600 -4.95 -24.60 -7.02
CA PRO A 600 -3.87 -23.72 -6.61
C PRO A 600 -4.36 -22.67 -5.60
N PRO A 601 -3.55 -22.29 -4.58
CA PRO A 601 -3.92 -21.25 -3.63
C PRO A 601 -4.14 -19.90 -4.29
N CYS A 602 -5.19 -19.18 -3.89
CA CYS A 602 -5.43 -17.82 -4.35
C CYS A 602 -4.42 -16.85 -3.72
N ARG A 603 -3.84 -15.97 -4.53
CA ARG A 603 -2.86 -14.97 -4.08
C ARG A 603 -3.45 -13.60 -3.80
N TYR A 604 -4.76 -13.39 -3.95
CA TYR A 604 -5.40 -12.11 -3.64
C TYR A 604 -5.83 -12.03 -2.19
N ALA A 605 -5.87 -10.83 -1.62
CA ALA A 605 -6.44 -10.61 -0.31
C ALA A 605 -7.96 -10.85 -0.32
N LEU A 606 -8.52 -11.26 0.82
CA LEU A 606 -9.96 -11.47 0.96
C LEU A 606 -10.71 -10.14 1.16
N ALA A 607 -11.82 -9.97 0.45
CA ALA A 607 -12.70 -8.80 0.57
C ALA A 607 -13.55 -8.82 1.85
N ALA A 608 -13.67 -9.97 2.52
CA ALA A 608 -14.45 -10.15 3.74
C ALA A 608 -13.81 -11.24 4.62
N PRO A 609 -14.10 -11.27 5.93
CA PRO A 609 -13.65 -12.34 6.81
C PRO A 609 -14.12 -13.71 6.30
N LEU A 610 -13.22 -14.70 6.37
CA LEU A 610 -13.50 -16.07 5.96
C LEU A 610 -14.47 -16.79 6.93
N LEU A 611 -14.47 -16.38 8.20
CA LEU A 611 -15.24 -16.93 9.31
C LEU A 611 -16.51 -16.10 9.58
#